data_AF-A0A847G423-F1
#
_entry.id   AF-A0A847G423-F1
#
_cell.length_a   1.000
_cell.length_b   1.000
_cell.length_c   1.000
_cell.angle_alpha   90.00
_cell.angle_beta   90.00
_cell.angle_gamma   90.00
#
_symmetry.space_group_name_H-M   'P 1'
#
loop_
_entity.id
_entity.type
_entity.pdbx_description
1 polymer ?
#
loop_
_entity_poly.entity_id
_entity_poly.type
_entity_poly.pdbx_seq_one_letter_code
_entity_poly.pdbx_strand_id
1 'polypeptide(L)' 'MFESLSDRLNQVFTQLRRRGKLSEADVDASLREVRLALLDADVHYSVVKKFTSDVR' A
#
# COMPACT_ATOMS: atom_id res chain seq x y z
N MET A 1 -12.36 6.65 10.89
CA MET A 1 -11.21 7.14 10.08
C MET A 1 -10.16 6.06 9.85
N PHE A 2 -9.73 5.30 10.87
CA PHE A 2 -8.74 4.22 10.67
C PHE A 2 -9.28 2.93 10.05
N GLU A 3 -10.59 2.68 10.09
CA GLU A 3 -11.20 1.49 9.48
C GLU A 3 -11.09 1.50 7.96
N SER A 4 -11.37 2.64 7.30
CA SER A 4 -11.27 2.75 5.83
C SER A 4 -9.85 2.53 5.31
N LEU A 5 -8.83 2.95 6.08
CA LEU A 5 -7.44 2.66 5.79
C LEU A 5 -7.13 1.17 5.98
N SER A 6 -7.57 0.60 7.10
CA SER A 6 -7.37 -0.81 7.42
C SER A 6 -8.00 -1.72 6.36
N ASP A 7 -9.20 -1.38 5.88
CA ASP A 7 -9.90 -2.12 4.82
C ASP A 7 -9.15 -2.06 3.49
N ARG A 8 -8.70 -0.87 3.07
CA ARG A 8 -7.91 -0.72 1.83
C ARG A 8 -6.61 -1.51 1.89
N LEU A 9 -5.88 -1.44 3.00
CA LEU A 9 -4.64 -2.19 3.18
C LEU A 9 -4.89 -3.71 3.16
N ASN A 10 -5.92 -4.17 3.87
CA ASN A 10 -6.30 -5.60 3.84
C ASN A 10 -6.65 -6.07 2.44
N GLN A 11 -7.33 -5.24 1.64
CA GLN A 11 -7.69 -5.57 0.27
C GLN A 11 -6.45 -5.70 -0.62
N VAL A 12 -5.50 -4.76 -0.52
CA VAL A 12 -4.22 -4.81 -1.25
C VAL A 12 -3.41 -6.06 -0.87
N PHE A 13 -3.27 -6.34 0.43
CA PHE A 13 -2.53 -7.52 0.89
C PHE A 13 -3.21 -8.84 0.50
N THR A 14 -4.54 -8.88 0.47
CA THR A 14 -5.29 -10.07 0.03
C THR A 14 -5.06 -10.33 -1.46
N GLN A 15 -5.02 -9.29 -2.30
CA GLN A 15 -4.71 -9.44 -3.72
C GLN A 15 -3.28 -9.94 -3.94
N LEU A 16 -2.32 -9.38 -3.22
CA LEU A 16 -0.93 -9.83 -3.26
C LEU A 16 -0.79 -11.29 -2.83
N ARG A 17 -1.42 -11.70 -1.72
CA ARG A 17 -1.40 -13.09 -1.22
C ARG A 17 -2.02 -14.09 -2.18
N ARG A 18 -3.01 -13.70 -2.98
CA ARG A 18 -3.64 -14.58 -3.97
C ARG A 18 -2.77 -14.84 -5.21
N ARG A 19 -1.81 -13.97 -5.51
CA ARG A 19 -0.85 -14.19 -6.59
C ARG A 19 0.31 -15.04 -6.06
N GLY A 20 0.25 -16.35 -6.33
CA GLY A 20 1.24 -17.33 -5.83
C GLY A 20 2.71 -17.02 -6.18
N LYS A 21 2.95 -16.22 -7.24
CA LYS A 21 4.27 -15.63 -7.54
C LYS A 21 4.08 -14.16 -7.84
N LEU A 22 4.73 -13.29 -7.07
CA LEU A 22 4.71 -11.84 -7.29
C LEU A 22 5.83 -11.46 -8.23
N SER A 23 5.51 -10.68 -9.27
CA SER A 23 6.51 -10.00 -10.09
C SER A 23 6.85 -8.63 -9.48
N GLU A 24 8.00 -8.08 -9.86
CA GLU A 24 8.42 -6.74 -9.44
C GLU A 24 7.38 -5.68 -9.84
N ALA A 25 6.77 -5.84 -11.02
CA ALA A 25 5.69 -4.98 -11.50
C ALA A 25 4.44 -5.02 -10.60
N ASP A 26 4.12 -6.18 -10.02
CA ASP A 26 2.98 -6.35 -9.12
C ASP A 26 3.21 -5.64 -7.79
N VAL A 27 4.42 -5.78 -7.25
CA VAL A 27 4.83 -5.11 -6.00
C VAL A 27 4.81 -3.59 -6.19
N ASP A 28 5.36 -3.10 -7.31
CA ASP A 28 5.38 -1.68 -7.65
C ASP A 28 3.96 -1.10 -7.89
N ALA A 29 3.04 -1.90 -8.44
CA ALA A 29 1.64 -1.52 -8.60
C ALA A 29 0.93 -1.41 -7.25
N SER A 30 1.10 -2.41 -6.37
CA SER A 30 0.50 -2.40 -5.04
C SER A 30 1.09 -1.31 -4.13
N LEU A 31 2.39 -1.03 -4.21
CA LEU A 31 3.03 0.07 -3.47
C LEU A 31 2.47 1.44 -3.87
N ARG A 32 2.09 1.63 -5.14
CA ARG A 32 1.42 2.83 -5.61
C ARG A 32 0.03 2.99 -4.99
N GLU A 33 -0.75 1.91 -4.92
CA GLU A 33 -2.07 1.92 -4.27
C GLU A 33 -1.96 2.24 -2.77
N VAL A 34 -0.99 1.64 -2.08
CA VAL A 34 -0.74 1.92 -0.66
C VAL A 34 -0.34 3.39 -0.45
N ARG A 35 0.50 3.96 -1.31
CA ARG A 35 0.86 5.38 -1.25
C ARG A 35 -0.38 6.28 -1.36
N LEU A 36 -1.27 6.00 -2.32
CA LEU A 36 -2.50 6.76 -2.50
C LEU A 36 -3.43 6.63 -1.30
N ALA A 37 -3.62 5.41 -0.79
CA ALA A 37 -4.46 5.17 0.39
C ALA A 37 -3.96 5.89 1.65
N LEU A 38 -2.64 6.01 1.82
CA LEU A 38 -2.06 6.77 2.93
C LEU A 38 -2.29 8.28 2.77
N LEU A 39 -2.14 8.82 1.56
CA LEU A 39 -2.40 10.25 1.30
C LEU A 39 -3.88 10.60 1.45
N ASP A 40 -4.79 9.74 0.97
CA ASP A 40 -6.25 9.87 1.13
C ASP A 40 -6.69 9.86 2.60
N ALA A 41 -5.88 9.24 3.48
CA ALA A 41 -6.15 9.14 4.91
C ALA A 41 -5.54 10.31 5.72
N ASP A 42 -5.17 11.41 5.07
CA ASP A 42 -4.51 12.58 5.66
C ASP A 42 -3.15 12.27 6.34
N VAL A 43 -2.43 11.25 5.86
CA VAL A 43 -1.08 10.95 6.36
C VAL A 43 -0.07 11.91 5.75
N HIS A 44 0.80 12.46 6.59
CA HIS A 44 1.83 13.41 6.16
C HIS A 44 2.79 12.82 5.12
N TYR A 45 3.08 13.58 4.06
CA TYR A 45 3.89 13.13 2.92
C TYR A 45 5.26 12.55 3.30
N SER A 46 5.94 13.13 4.30
CA SER A 46 7.24 12.61 4.76
C SER A 46 7.14 11.18 5.31
N VAL A 47 6.03 10.84 5.98
CA VAL A 47 5.76 9.50 6.50
C VAL A 47 5.48 8.55 5.36
N VAL A 48 4.65 8.95 4.40
CA VAL A 48 4.34 8.13 3.22
C VAL A 48 5.59 7.85 2.39
N LYS A 49 6.43 8.86 2.18
CA LYS A 49 7.70 8.72 1.45
C LYS A 49 8.66 7.77 2.17
N LYS A 50 8.81 7.90 3.48
CA LYS A 50 9.65 7.00 4.29
C LYS A 50 9.14 5.57 4.22
N PHE A 51 7.85 5.36 4.48
CA PHE A 51 7.21 4.05 4.43
C PHE A 51 7.41 3.36 3.06
N THR A 52 7.14 4.08 1.97
CA THR A 52 7.33 3.53 0.62
C THR A 52 8.79 3.27 0.24
N SER A 53 9.74 3.93 0.90
CA SER A 53 11.17 3.67 0.71
C SER A 53 11.67 2.48 1.54
N ASP A 54 11.08 2.24 2.71
CA ASP A 54 11.48 1.14 3.61
C ASP A 54 10.95 -0.23 3.14
N VAL A 55 9.85 -0.23 2.37
CA VAL A 55 9.22 -1.47 1.85
C VAL A 55 9.81 -1.89 0.50
N ARG A 56 10.54 -1.00 -0.17
CA ARG A 56 11.15 -1.24 -1.48
C ARG A 56 12.54 -1.85 -1.32
#